data_AF-A0A3S4DUU1-F1
#
_entry.id   AF-A0A3S4DUU1-F1
#
_cell.length_a   1.000
_cell.length_b   1.000
_cell.length_c   1.000
_cell.angle_alpha   90.00
_cell.angle_beta   90.00
_cell.angle_gamma   90.00
#
_symmetry.space_group_name_H-M   'P 1'
#
loop_
_entity.id
_entity.type
_entity.pdbx_description
1 polymer ?
#
loop_
_entity_poly.entity_id
_entity_poly.type
_entity_poly.pdbx_seq_one_letter_code
_entity_poly.pdbx_strand_id
1 'polypeptide(L)'
;MLAKTASFSGLDGSLWGQVFAFLGSPVIALAISVLLAVATLMPKVDKQQTLERLEEGLQSAGIILLVTGAGGALGAVLRESGTGNLLAQHVASLPLSPILIPFVIATLVRLIQGSGTVAMITAASISAPIVSQLPGINMLAAAQAATLGALFFSYFNDSMFWVVNRMMGIKEVKQQIMVWSVPTTIAWAISLVGVLVLDWLM
;
A
#
# COMPACT_ATOMS: atom_id res chain seq x y z
N MET A 1 3.49 9.37 -3.17
CA MET A 1 4.56 9.35 -4.19
C MET A 1 4.05 9.44 -5.63
N LEU A 2 2.81 9.02 -5.94
CA LEU A 2 2.25 9.09 -7.31
C LEU A 2 1.85 10.49 -7.81
N ALA A 3 1.75 11.49 -6.93
CA ALA A 3 1.37 12.87 -7.31
C ALA A 3 2.55 13.75 -7.77
N LYS A 4 3.80 13.25 -7.73
CA LYS A 4 4.97 14.02 -8.19
C LYS A 4 5.25 13.88 -9.70
N THR A 5 4.63 12.90 -10.39
CA THR A 5 5.05 12.51 -11.74
C THR A 5 4.28 13.16 -12.88
N ALA A 6 3.15 13.82 -12.59
CA ALA A 6 2.54 14.75 -13.54
C ALA A 6 2.83 16.16 -13.01
N SER A 7 4.11 16.55 -13.04
CA SER A 7 4.44 17.94 -12.86
C SER A 7 3.61 18.75 -13.84
N PHE A 8 3.13 19.89 -13.38
CA PHE A 8 2.58 20.93 -14.20
C PHE A 8 3.71 21.45 -15.10
N SER A 9 4.08 20.69 -16.13
CA SER A 9 5.27 20.87 -16.97
C SER A 9 5.26 22.19 -17.77
N GLY A 10 4.21 23.00 -17.64
CA GLY A 10 4.11 24.37 -18.16
C GLY A 10 4.07 25.48 -17.11
N LEU A 11 4.04 25.18 -15.80
CA LEU A 11 3.91 26.17 -14.72
C LEU A 11 5.06 26.17 -13.72
N ASP A 12 6.05 25.29 -13.86
CA ASP A 12 7.16 25.11 -12.91
C ASP A 12 7.98 26.41 -12.66
N GLY A 13 7.95 27.37 -13.59
CA GLY A 13 8.58 28.70 -13.45
C GLY A 13 7.67 29.83 -12.97
N SER A 14 6.36 29.60 -12.82
CA SER A 14 5.38 30.63 -12.43
C SER A 14 5.14 30.66 -10.92
N LEU A 15 4.88 31.85 -10.35
CA LEU A 15 4.54 32.02 -8.93
C LEU A 15 3.36 31.12 -8.52
N TRP A 16 2.36 30.99 -9.40
CA TRP A 16 1.20 30.14 -9.18
C TRP A 16 1.56 28.65 -9.12
N GLY A 17 2.43 28.17 -10.00
CA GLY A 17 2.91 26.78 -9.99
C GLY A 17 3.65 26.43 -8.69
N GLN A 18 4.46 27.35 -8.17
CA GLN A 18 5.16 27.15 -6.89
C GLN A 18 4.21 27.10 -5.69
N VAL A 19 3.18 27.94 -5.66
CA VAL A 19 2.16 27.93 -4.61
C VAL A 19 1.36 26.61 -4.64
N PHE A 20 0.93 26.15 -5.82
CA PHE A 20 0.23 24.86 -5.94
C PHE A 20 1.13 23.67 -5.60
N ALA A 21 2.42 23.71 -5.97
CA ALA A 21 3.37 22.68 -5.58
C ALA A 21 3.62 22.64 -4.06
N PHE A 22 3.68 23.81 -3.41
CA PHE A 22 3.83 23.92 -1.96
C PHE A 22 2.59 23.38 -1.22
N LEU A 23 1.39 23.87 -1.58
CA LEU A 23 0.12 23.45 -0.97
C LEU A 23 -0.20 21.98 -1.29
N GLY A 24 0.16 21.50 -2.48
CA GLY A 24 -0.01 20.11 -2.91
C GLY A 24 1.05 19.16 -2.34
N SER A 25 2.08 19.66 -1.66
CA SER A 25 3.05 18.78 -1.01
C SER A 25 2.35 17.98 0.11
N PRO A 26 2.52 16.65 0.18
CA PRO A 26 1.73 15.82 1.09
C PRO A 26 1.78 16.25 2.56
N VAL A 27 2.95 16.73 3.02
CA VAL A 27 3.14 17.19 4.40
C VAL A 27 2.33 18.46 4.67
N ILE A 28 2.40 19.46 3.78
CA ILE A 28 1.66 20.72 3.93
C ILE A 28 0.16 20.47 3.77
N ALA A 29 -0.24 19.69 2.77
CA ALA A 29 -1.64 19.33 2.55
C ALA A 29 -2.27 18.65 3.79
N LEU A 30 -1.57 17.69 4.38
CA LEU A 30 -2.03 17.03 5.61
C LEU A 30 -2.05 17.97 6.81
N ALA A 31 -1.03 18.82 6.99
CA ALA A 31 -1.02 19.82 8.06
C ALA A 31 -2.20 20.78 7.97
N ILE A 32 -2.47 21.32 6.78
CA ILE A 32 -3.62 22.18 6.51
C ILE A 32 -4.93 21.42 6.77
N SER A 33 -5.03 20.16 6.32
CA SER A 33 -6.23 19.34 6.53
C SER A 33 -6.54 19.14 8.01
N VAL A 34 -5.52 18.87 8.85
CA VAL A 34 -5.68 18.74 10.30
C VAL A 34 -6.13 20.07 10.92
N LEU A 35 -5.50 21.19 10.56
CA LEU A 35 -5.88 22.51 11.05
C LEU A 35 -7.32 22.88 10.66
N LEU A 36 -7.72 22.61 9.42
CA LEU A 36 -9.08 22.82 8.95
C LEU A 36 -10.08 21.92 9.66
N ALA A 37 -9.74 20.64 9.88
CA ALA A 37 -10.60 19.72 10.62
C ALA A 37 -10.85 20.22 12.05
N VAL A 38 -9.82 20.68 12.75
CA VAL A 38 -9.95 21.28 14.08
C VAL A 38 -10.80 22.55 14.02
N ALA A 39 -10.51 23.46 13.10
CA ALA A 39 -11.22 24.74 13.00
C ALA A 39 -12.71 24.60 12.63
N THR A 40 -13.06 23.63 11.80
CA THR A 40 -14.43 23.45 11.27
C THR A 40 -15.28 22.49 12.10
N LEU A 41 -14.70 21.41 12.62
CA LEU A 41 -15.44 20.35 13.31
C LEU A 41 -15.42 20.50 14.83
N MET A 42 -14.42 21.19 15.40
CA MET A 42 -14.26 21.36 16.84
C MET A 42 -14.43 22.81 17.37
N PRO A 43 -15.20 23.73 16.74
CA PRO A 43 -15.22 25.14 17.16
C PRO A 43 -15.85 25.39 18.53
N LYS A 44 -16.61 24.42 19.06
CA LYS A 44 -17.30 24.49 20.35
C LYS A 44 -16.84 23.40 21.33
N VAL A 45 -15.84 22.62 20.96
CA VAL A 45 -15.30 21.53 21.77
C VAL A 45 -14.14 22.09 22.59
N ASP A 46 -14.04 21.66 23.85
CA ASP A 46 -12.96 22.11 24.71
C ASP A 46 -11.59 21.67 24.16
N LYS A 47 -10.53 22.40 24.51
CA LYS A 47 -9.16 22.12 24.04
C LYS A 47 -8.72 20.71 24.44
N GLN A 48 -9.07 20.25 25.63
CA GLN A 48 -8.65 18.94 26.12
C GLN A 48 -9.30 17.81 25.34
N GLN A 49 -10.60 17.91 25.08
CA GLN A 49 -11.33 16.96 24.24
C GLN A 49 -10.83 16.99 22.77
N THR A 50 -10.44 18.17 22.27
CA THR A 50 -9.84 18.27 20.92
C THR A 50 -8.51 17.52 20.84
N LEU A 51 -7.66 17.64 21.87
CA LEU A 51 -6.40 16.90 21.94
C LEU A 51 -6.62 15.38 22.00
N GLU A 52 -7.57 14.91 22.81
CA GLU A 52 -7.93 13.48 22.88
C GLU A 52 -8.31 12.93 21.50
N ARG A 53 -9.10 13.68 20.71
CA ARG A 53 -9.47 13.26 19.34
C ARG A 53 -8.31 13.25 18.37
N LEU A 54 -7.36 14.18 18.53
CA LEU A 54 -6.13 14.17 17.73
C LEU A 54 -5.23 12.98 18.11
N GLU A 55 -5.15 12.63 19.39
CA GLU A 55 -4.41 11.45 19.87
C GLU A 55 -5.02 10.13 19.36
N GLU A 56 -6.35 10.00 19.35
CA GLU A 56 -7.05 8.86 18.74
C GLU A 56 -6.68 8.71 17.25
N GLY A 57 -6.70 9.83 16.51
CA GLY A 57 -6.29 9.86 15.10
C GLY A 57 -4.83 9.45 14.91
N LEU A 58 -3.94 9.92 15.79
CA LEU A 58 -2.52 9.57 15.77
C LEU A 58 -2.29 8.08 16.07
N GLN A 59 -3.02 7.50 17.04
CA GLN A 59 -2.96 6.06 17.33
C GLN A 59 -3.40 5.23 16.12
N SER A 60 -4.49 5.63 15.44
CA SER A 60 -4.97 4.94 14.24
C SER A 60 -3.96 5.02 13.09
N ALA A 61 -3.31 6.17 12.90
CA ALA A 61 -2.30 6.35 11.85
C ALA A 61 -0.92 5.75 12.21
N GLY A 62 -0.62 5.63 13.51
CA GLY A 62 0.69 5.24 14.02
C GLY A 62 1.13 3.86 13.55
N ILE A 63 0.23 2.87 13.54
CA ILE A 63 0.56 1.53 13.05
C ILE A 63 0.90 1.52 11.55
N ILE A 64 0.20 2.32 10.74
CA ILE A 64 0.46 2.47 9.31
C ILE A 64 1.84 3.11 9.12
N LEU A 65 2.15 4.16 9.88
CA LEU A 65 3.43 4.86 9.82
C LEU A 65 4.60 3.94 10.22
N LEU A 66 4.47 3.19 11.32
CA LEU A 66 5.48 2.25 11.81
C LEU A 66 5.76 1.15 10.79
N VAL A 67 4.72 0.53 10.25
CA VAL A 67 4.85 -0.51 9.22
C VAL A 67 5.49 0.05 7.96
N THR A 68 5.03 1.21 7.49
CA THR A 68 5.55 1.82 6.26
C THR A 68 7.03 2.18 6.42
N GLY A 69 7.40 2.73 7.58
CA GLY A 69 8.79 3.02 7.93
C GLY A 69 9.65 1.76 8.01
N ALA A 70 9.17 0.71 8.67
CA ALA A 70 9.86 -0.57 8.77
C ALA A 70 10.06 -1.25 7.40
N GLY A 71 9.02 -1.23 6.54
CA GLY A 71 9.12 -1.72 5.16
C GLY A 71 10.15 -0.94 4.34
N GLY A 72 10.16 0.40 4.46
CA GLY A 72 11.16 1.25 3.82
C GLY A 72 12.58 0.98 4.31
N ALA A 73 12.77 0.80 5.62
CA ALA A 73 14.07 0.46 6.22
C ALA A 73 14.57 -0.92 5.77
N LEU A 74 13.70 -1.94 5.77
CA LEU A 74 14.02 -3.26 5.22
C LEU A 74 14.41 -3.17 3.73
N GLY A 75 13.66 -2.40 2.94
CA GLY A 75 13.99 -2.15 1.54
C GLY A 75 15.37 -1.50 1.36
N ALA A 76 15.73 -0.54 2.22
CA ALA A 76 17.06 0.08 2.21
C ALA A 76 18.17 -0.94 2.55
N VAL A 77 17.97 -1.77 3.58
CA VAL A 77 18.92 -2.84 3.96
C VAL A 77 19.06 -3.89 2.85
N LEU A 78 17.98 -4.28 2.18
CA LEU A 78 18.03 -5.22 1.06
C LEU A 78 18.77 -4.65 -0.15
N ARG A 79 18.62 -3.34 -0.40
CA ARG A 79 19.36 -2.62 -1.44
C ARG A 79 20.85 -2.54 -1.12
N GLU A 80 21.20 -2.24 0.13
CA GLU A 80 22.59 -2.04 0.56
C GLU A 80 23.35 -3.37 0.75
N SER A 81 22.67 -4.42 1.21
CA SER A 81 23.26 -5.75 1.40
C SER A 81 23.54 -6.52 0.11
N GLY A 82 23.05 -6.04 -1.05
CA GLY A 82 23.16 -6.75 -2.33
C GLY A 82 22.27 -7.99 -2.46
N THR A 83 21.60 -8.42 -1.37
CA THR A 83 20.66 -9.54 -1.35
C THR A 83 19.49 -9.32 -2.33
N GLY A 84 19.04 -8.07 -2.48
CA GLY A 84 18.03 -7.72 -3.49
C GLY A 84 18.46 -8.07 -4.92
N ASN A 85 19.74 -7.89 -5.26
CA ASN A 85 20.26 -8.24 -6.59
C ASN A 85 20.36 -9.76 -6.78
N LEU A 86 20.68 -10.52 -5.74
CA LEU A 86 20.69 -11.99 -5.80
C LEU A 86 19.29 -12.56 -6.01
N LEU A 87 18.29 -12.02 -5.29
CA LEU A 87 16.88 -12.34 -5.51
C LEU A 87 16.43 -11.93 -6.92
N ALA A 88 16.84 -10.75 -7.41
CA ALA A 88 16.55 -10.31 -8.77
C ALA A 88 17.06 -11.31 -9.82
N GLN A 89 18.30 -11.77 -9.69
CA GLN A 89 18.91 -12.72 -10.62
C GLN A 89 18.24 -14.11 -10.55
N HIS A 90 17.87 -14.57 -9.35
CA HIS A 90 17.14 -15.83 -9.19
C HIS A 90 15.71 -15.78 -9.74
N VAL A 91 15.05 -14.62 -9.68
CA VAL A 91 13.71 -14.48 -10.22
C VAL A 91 13.72 -14.19 -11.72
N ALA A 92 14.75 -13.49 -12.22
CA ALA A 92 15.00 -13.35 -13.66
C ALA A 92 15.32 -14.68 -14.36
N SER A 93 15.76 -15.71 -13.61
CA SER A 93 15.95 -17.07 -14.15
C SER A 93 14.70 -17.94 -14.09
N LEU A 94 13.65 -17.51 -13.38
CA LEU A 94 12.35 -18.17 -13.45
C LEU A 94 11.65 -17.77 -14.76
N PRO A 95 10.90 -18.68 -15.42
CA PRO A 95 10.09 -18.37 -16.60
C PRO A 95 8.81 -17.60 -16.23
N LEU A 96 8.88 -16.75 -15.21
CA LEU A 96 7.77 -15.94 -14.73
C LEU A 96 7.99 -14.49 -15.16
N SER A 97 6.90 -13.81 -15.52
CA SER A 97 7.00 -12.39 -15.81
C SER A 97 7.51 -11.63 -14.58
N PRO A 98 8.51 -10.76 -14.74
CA PRO A 98 9.02 -9.90 -13.69
C PRO A 98 7.97 -9.01 -12.99
N ILE A 99 6.83 -8.75 -13.62
CA ILE A 99 5.74 -8.00 -12.98
C ILE A 99 5.09 -8.78 -11.82
N LEU A 100 5.18 -10.11 -11.83
CA LEU A 100 4.59 -10.98 -10.82
C LEU A 100 5.41 -11.05 -9.54
N ILE A 101 6.65 -10.58 -9.55
CA ILE A 101 7.54 -10.57 -8.37
C ILE A 101 6.87 -9.88 -7.17
N PRO A 102 6.45 -8.59 -7.28
CA PRO A 102 5.71 -7.93 -6.21
C PRO A 102 4.41 -8.65 -5.84
N PHE A 103 3.70 -9.22 -6.83
CA PHE A 103 2.43 -9.92 -6.59
C PHE A 103 2.60 -11.14 -5.69
N VAL A 104 3.61 -11.97 -5.98
CA VAL A 104 3.91 -13.18 -5.21
C VAL A 104 4.40 -12.82 -3.81
N ILE A 105 5.30 -11.85 -3.69
CA ILE A 105 5.80 -11.41 -2.37
C ILE A 105 4.63 -10.87 -1.52
N ALA A 106 3.76 -10.04 -2.10
CA ALA A 106 2.59 -9.51 -1.40
C ALA A 106 1.65 -10.64 -0.95
N THR A 107 1.42 -11.64 -1.80
CA THR A 107 0.58 -12.82 -1.50
C THR A 107 1.12 -13.58 -0.28
N LEU A 108 2.43 -13.85 -0.26
CA LEU A 108 3.08 -14.58 0.85
C LEU A 108 3.07 -13.78 2.15
N VAL A 109 3.43 -12.50 2.09
CA VAL A 109 3.42 -11.63 3.28
C VAL A 109 1.99 -11.49 3.81
N ARG A 110 0.99 -11.34 2.93
CA ARG A 110 -0.42 -11.27 3.32
C ARG A 110 -0.86 -12.52 4.07
N LEU A 111 -0.51 -13.70 3.58
CA LEU A 111 -0.87 -14.97 4.22
C LEU A 111 -0.26 -15.09 5.63
N ILE A 112 0.97 -14.63 5.82
CA ILE A 112 1.67 -14.72 7.10
C ILE A 112 1.20 -13.63 8.07
N GLN A 113 1.22 -12.38 7.62
CA GLN A 113 1.11 -11.19 8.46
C GLN A 113 -0.34 -10.68 8.59
N GLY A 114 -1.21 -10.94 7.61
CA GLY A 114 -2.64 -10.69 7.74
C GLY A 114 -3.12 -9.28 7.43
N SER A 115 -2.28 -8.28 7.19
CA SER A 115 -2.69 -6.92 6.77
C SER A 115 -2.34 -6.65 5.30
N GLY A 116 -3.34 -6.19 4.54
CA GLY A 116 -3.19 -5.95 3.11
C GLY A 116 -2.24 -4.79 2.84
N THR A 117 -2.34 -3.72 3.63
CA THR A 117 -1.48 -2.54 3.49
C THR A 117 -0.03 -2.85 3.82
N VAL A 118 0.20 -3.63 4.90
CA VAL A 118 1.55 -4.07 5.28
C VAL A 118 2.14 -4.94 4.18
N ALA A 119 1.39 -5.95 3.71
CA ALA A 119 1.84 -6.86 2.67
C ALA A 119 2.18 -6.14 1.36
N MET A 120 1.32 -5.22 0.93
CA MET A 120 1.53 -4.39 -0.25
C MET A 120 2.80 -3.53 -0.14
N ILE A 121 2.98 -2.80 0.96
CA ILE A 121 4.14 -1.90 1.13
C ILE A 121 5.42 -2.70 1.24
N THR A 122 5.44 -3.78 2.02
CA THR A 122 6.59 -4.67 2.14
C THR A 122 6.97 -5.24 0.78
N ALA A 123 6.01 -5.76 0.02
CA ALA A 123 6.27 -6.31 -1.30
C ALA A 123 6.85 -5.25 -2.25
N ALA A 124 6.24 -4.07 -2.32
CA ALA A 124 6.72 -2.97 -3.14
C ALA A 124 8.14 -2.51 -2.75
N SER A 125 8.45 -2.42 -1.45
CA SER A 125 9.79 -2.03 -0.98
C SER A 125 10.86 -3.08 -1.30
N ILE A 126 10.51 -4.37 -1.23
CA ILE A 126 11.43 -5.47 -1.56
C ILE A 126 11.62 -5.57 -3.09
N SER A 127 10.55 -5.43 -3.86
CA SER A 127 10.58 -5.64 -5.30
C SER A 127 11.05 -4.42 -6.09
N ALA A 128 10.87 -3.20 -5.58
CA ALA A 128 11.25 -1.97 -6.29
C ALA A 128 12.70 -1.98 -6.82
N PRO A 129 13.74 -2.26 -6.02
CA PRO A 129 15.12 -2.28 -6.53
C PRO A 129 15.39 -3.41 -7.52
N ILE A 130 14.58 -4.47 -7.50
CA ILE A 130 14.70 -5.63 -8.40
C ILE A 130 14.11 -5.26 -9.77
N VAL A 131 12.86 -4.82 -9.76
CA VAL A 131 12.07 -4.55 -10.97
C VAL A 131 12.59 -3.32 -11.71
N SER A 132 13.16 -2.33 -11.00
CA SER A 132 13.67 -1.10 -11.64
C SER A 132 14.93 -1.30 -12.48
N GLN A 133 15.64 -2.42 -12.28
CA GLN A 133 16.85 -2.74 -13.05
C GLN A 133 16.54 -3.48 -14.36
N LEU A 134 15.31 -3.97 -14.52
CA LEU A 134 14.91 -4.75 -15.67
C LEU A 134 14.38 -3.83 -16.78
N PRO A 135 14.92 -3.92 -18.00
CA PRO A 135 14.49 -3.08 -19.11
C PRO A 135 13.07 -3.43 -19.55
N GLY A 136 12.27 -2.42 -19.88
CA GLY A 136 10.93 -2.58 -20.47
C GLY A 136 9.78 -2.76 -19.46
N ILE A 137 10.05 -2.86 -18.16
CA ILE A 137 8.96 -3.03 -17.18
C ILE A 137 8.33 -1.70 -16.83
N ASN A 138 6.99 -1.66 -16.86
CA ASN A 138 6.24 -0.53 -16.32
C ASN A 138 6.15 -0.60 -14.79
N MET A 139 6.79 0.36 -14.12
CA MET A 139 6.82 0.45 -12.65
C MET A 139 5.44 0.67 -12.02
N LEU A 140 4.50 1.30 -12.74
CA LEU A 140 3.12 1.45 -12.27
C LEU A 140 2.41 0.10 -12.23
N ALA A 141 2.62 -0.71 -13.27
CA ALA A 141 2.03 -2.04 -13.36
C ALA A 141 2.63 -2.99 -12.29
N ALA A 142 3.93 -2.88 -12.01
CA ALA A 142 4.57 -3.57 -10.89
C ALA A 142 4.03 -3.12 -9.52
N ALA A 143 3.77 -1.83 -9.33
CA ALA A 143 3.15 -1.32 -8.11
C ALA A 143 1.70 -1.83 -7.95
N GLN A 144 0.94 -1.90 -9.04
CA GLN A 144 -0.39 -2.51 -9.05
C GLN A 144 -0.34 -4.00 -8.69
N ALA A 145 0.64 -4.74 -9.23
CA ALA A 145 0.86 -6.13 -8.91
C ALA A 145 1.11 -6.34 -7.40
N ALA A 146 1.87 -5.46 -6.73
CA ALA A 146 2.04 -5.50 -5.27
C ALA A 146 0.71 -5.32 -4.52
N THR A 147 -0.10 -4.34 -4.94
CA THR A 147 -1.42 -4.07 -4.36
C THR A 147 -2.37 -5.25 -4.50
N LEU A 148 -2.43 -5.81 -5.71
CA LEU A 148 -3.36 -6.88 -6.07
C LEU A 148 -3.00 -8.21 -5.42
N GLY A 149 -1.70 -8.50 -5.26
CA GLY A 149 -1.23 -9.69 -4.55
C GLY A 149 -1.61 -9.70 -3.07
N ALA A 150 -1.76 -8.52 -2.45
CA ALA A 150 -2.12 -8.39 -1.04
C ALA A 150 -3.60 -8.73 -0.73
N LEU A 151 -4.42 -9.06 -1.75
CA LEU A 151 -5.81 -9.46 -1.57
C LEU A 151 -5.97 -10.92 -1.14
N PHE A 152 -4.91 -11.73 -1.21
CA PHE A 152 -5.01 -13.18 -1.01
C PHE A 152 -5.50 -13.57 0.38
N PHE A 153 -6.51 -14.45 0.41
CA PHE A 153 -6.97 -15.25 1.54
C PHE A 153 -6.86 -14.54 2.90
N SER A 154 -7.71 -13.53 3.13
CA SER A 154 -7.80 -12.84 4.41
C SER A 154 -8.51 -13.71 5.45
N TYR A 155 -7.86 -14.02 6.58
CA TYR A 155 -8.40 -14.92 7.61
C TYR A 155 -8.20 -14.36 9.02
N PHE A 156 -8.13 -15.22 10.04
CA PHE A 156 -8.15 -14.84 11.46
C PHE A 156 -7.06 -13.83 11.88
N ASN A 157 -5.98 -13.71 11.11
CA ASN A 157 -4.90 -12.74 11.31
C ASN A 157 -5.17 -11.35 10.69
N ASP A 158 -6.31 -11.15 9.99
CA ASP A 158 -6.72 -9.89 9.40
C ASP A 158 -7.84 -9.22 10.21
N SER A 159 -7.64 -7.95 10.58
CA SER A 159 -8.64 -7.11 11.22
C SER A 159 -9.93 -6.98 10.38
N MET A 160 -9.83 -6.85 9.06
CA MET A 160 -11.00 -6.68 8.18
C MET A 160 -11.87 -7.93 8.11
N PHE A 161 -11.27 -9.12 8.22
CA PHE A 161 -12.02 -10.38 8.35
C PHE A 161 -12.95 -10.32 9.57
N TRP A 162 -12.45 -9.82 10.71
CA TRP A 162 -13.25 -9.71 11.93
C TRP A 162 -14.32 -8.63 11.85
N VAL A 163 -13.99 -7.46 11.29
CA VAL A 163 -14.94 -6.35 11.15
C VAL A 163 -16.16 -6.80 10.32
N VAL A 164 -15.92 -7.35 9.13
CA VAL A 164 -17.00 -7.74 8.21
C VAL A 164 -17.87 -8.84 8.81
N ASN A 165 -17.25 -9.89 9.37
CA ASN A 165 -18.00 -11.00 9.96
C ASN A 165 -18.81 -10.59 11.19
N ARG A 166 -18.28 -9.70 12.04
CA ARG A 166 -19.01 -9.20 13.21
C ARG A 166 -20.16 -8.27 12.83
N MET A 167 -19.96 -7.40 11.84
CA MET A 167 -21.02 -6.52 11.33
C MET A 167 -22.18 -7.32 10.71
N MET A 168 -21.89 -8.46 10.09
CA MET A 168 -22.90 -9.38 9.55
C MET A 168 -23.49 -10.33 10.60
N GLY A 169 -23.00 -10.31 11.85
CA GLY A 169 -23.48 -11.19 12.92
C GLY A 169 -23.10 -12.67 12.77
N ILE A 170 -22.14 -13.00 11.91
CA ILE A 170 -21.75 -14.38 11.58
C ILE A 170 -20.81 -14.93 12.65
N LYS A 171 -21.24 -15.97 13.36
CA LYS A 171 -20.47 -16.61 14.44
C LYS A 171 -19.81 -17.93 14.01
N GLU A 172 -20.35 -18.60 12.98
CA GLU A 172 -19.82 -19.88 12.52
C GLU A 172 -18.57 -19.68 11.66
N VAL A 173 -17.44 -20.25 12.06
CA VAL A 173 -16.13 -20.08 11.39
C VAL A 173 -16.18 -20.45 9.90
N LYS A 174 -16.90 -21.52 9.55
CA LYS A 174 -17.07 -21.93 8.15
C LYS A 174 -17.74 -20.83 7.33
N GLN A 175 -18.80 -20.22 7.86
CA GLN A 175 -19.48 -19.11 7.20
C GLN A 175 -18.60 -17.87 7.13
N GLN A 176 -17.79 -17.60 8.16
CA GLN A 176 -16.89 -16.44 8.18
C GLN A 176 -15.84 -16.49 7.05
N ILE A 177 -15.27 -17.68 6.81
CA ILE A 177 -14.34 -17.92 5.70
C ILE A 177 -15.05 -17.81 4.35
N MET A 178 -16.26 -18.37 4.23
CA MET A 178 -17.06 -18.31 3.00
C MET A 178 -17.45 -16.88 2.60
N VAL A 179 -17.70 -16.01 3.59
CA VAL A 179 -18.16 -14.64 3.34
C VAL A 179 -17.01 -13.67 3.09
N TRP A 180 -15.80 -13.95 3.58
CA TRP A 180 -14.67 -13.03 3.43
C TRP A 180 -13.44 -13.63 2.74
N SER A 181 -12.89 -14.71 3.28
CA SER A 181 -11.66 -15.32 2.75
C SER A 181 -11.84 -15.84 1.32
N VAL A 182 -13.00 -16.44 1.02
CA VAL A 182 -13.29 -16.96 -0.33
C VAL A 182 -13.42 -15.81 -1.36
N PRO A 183 -14.26 -14.78 -1.16
CA PRO A 183 -14.33 -13.64 -2.08
C PRO A 183 -13.00 -12.92 -2.27
N THR A 184 -12.21 -12.74 -1.20
CA THR A 184 -10.90 -12.08 -1.30
C THR A 184 -9.91 -12.90 -2.13
N THR A 185 -9.91 -14.23 -2.00
CA THR A 185 -9.12 -15.11 -2.88
C THR A 185 -9.62 -15.12 -4.33
N ILE A 186 -10.94 -15.05 -4.56
CA ILE A 186 -11.49 -14.92 -5.91
C ILE A 186 -11.03 -13.59 -6.54
N ALA A 187 -11.13 -12.49 -5.80
CA ALA A 187 -10.65 -11.18 -6.24
C ALA A 187 -9.14 -11.20 -6.54
N TRP A 188 -8.34 -11.85 -5.70
CA TRP A 188 -6.92 -12.09 -5.95
C TRP A 188 -6.68 -12.88 -7.25
N ALA A 189 -7.44 -13.96 -7.49
CA ALA A 189 -7.30 -14.78 -8.70
C ALA A 189 -7.67 -14.00 -9.98
N ILE A 190 -8.76 -13.22 -9.95
CA ILE A 190 -9.12 -12.31 -11.04
C ILE A 190 -8.01 -11.29 -11.26
N SER A 191 -7.43 -10.78 -10.18
CA SER A 191 -6.37 -9.78 -10.26
C SER A 191 -5.07 -10.36 -10.82
N LEU A 192 -4.75 -11.62 -10.53
CA LEU A 192 -3.61 -12.32 -11.14
C LEU A 192 -3.76 -12.37 -12.66
N VAL A 193 -4.95 -12.76 -13.15
CA VAL A 193 -5.25 -12.76 -14.59
C VAL A 193 -5.16 -11.34 -15.15
N GLY A 194 -5.69 -10.34 -14.43
CA GLY A 194 -5.60 -8.94 -14.83
C GLY A 194 -4.16 -8.44 -14.96
N VAL A 195 -3.28 -8.79 -14.02
CA VAL A 195 -1.85 -8.45 -14.06
C VAL A 195 -1.16 -9.13 -15.24
N LEU A 196 -1.46 -10.41 -15.51
CA LEU A 196 -0.90 -11.12 -16.66
C LEU A 196 -1.36 -10.53 -18.00
N VAL A 197 -2.63 -10.11 -18.10
CA VAL A 197 -3.15 -9.44 -19.30
C VAL A 197 -2.50 -8.07 -19.47
N LEU A 198 -2.34 -7.30 -18.39
CA LEU A 198 -1.63 -6.03 -18.43
C LEU A 198 -0.19 -6.20 -18.88
N ASP A 199 0.50 -7.22 -18.37
CA ASP A 199 1.86 -7.56 -18.77
C ASP A 199 1.98 -7.92 -20.25
N TRP A 200 0.98 -8.63 -20.78
CA TRP A 200 0.97 -9.00 -22.20
C TRP A 200 0.69 -7.80 -23.13
N LEU A 201 -0.06 -6.81 -22.67
CA LEU A 201 -0.42 -5.63 -23.46
C LEU A 201 0.67 -4.54 -23.50
N MET A 202 1.66 -4.61 -22.60
CA MET A 202 2.64 -3.56 -22.35
C MET A 202 4.03 -3.97 -22.78
#